data_AF-A0A430FR64-F1
#
_entry.id   AF-A0A430FR64-F1
#
_cell.length_a   1.000
_cell.length_b   1.000
_cell.length_c   1.000
_cell.angle_alpha   90.00
_cell.angle_beta   90.00
_cell.angle_gamma   90.00
#
_symmetry.space_group_name_H-M   'P 1'
#
loop_
_entity.id
_entity.type
_entity.pdbx_description
1 polymer ?
#
loop_
_entity_poly.entity_id
_entity_poly.type
_entity_poly.pdbx_seq_one_letter_code
_entity_poly.pdbx_strand_id
1 'polypeptide(L)'
;MTSEFDDEQMQLLRRLPAVRAVTRTRIYYTREFRDEFLRRSAAGHSPTSIFRAFGLDPQVIGAKRIERCADRWRREAERETAGQNGGHTHPTSLMKAADVQYPLAGALLNYRERIVRLEREVDELRRMVRDLQRQQEQSAQSAQAQEASQPPQEAPQQ
;
A
#
# COMPACT_ATOMS: atom_id res chain seq x y z
N MET A 1 27.90 12.01 0.06
CA MET A 1 27.57 11.27 -1.18
C MET A 1 26.09 10.91 -1.15
N THR A 2 25.29 11.45 -2.07
CA THR A 2 23.91 11.00 -2.30
C THR A 2 23.98 9.72 -3.11
N SER A 3 23.71 8.56 -2.49
CA SER A 3 23.47 7.35 -3.27
C SER A 3 22.19 7.55 -4.07
N GLU A 4 22.27 7.29 -5.36
CA GLU A 4 21.11 7.23 -6.24
C GLU A 4 20.45 5.86 -6.11
N PHE A 5 19.14 5.82 -6.27
CA PHE A 5 18.37 4.58 -6.35
C PHE A 5 18.47 4.03 -7.77
N ASP A 6 18.68 2.72 -7.92
CA ASP A 6 18.53 2.06 -9.21
C ASP A 6 17.04 1.86 -9.59
N ASP A 7 16.78 1.35 -10.80
CA ASP A 7 15.41 1.18 -11.29
C ASP A 7 14.62 0.12 -10.51
N GLU A 8 15.28 -0.94 -10.02
CA GLU A 8 14.65 -2.00 -9.23
C GLU A 8 14.24 -1.48 -7.85
N GLN A 9 15.14 -0.76 -7.17
CA GLN A 9 14.90 -0.08 -5.91
C GLN A 9 13.75 0.92 -6.03
N MET A 10 13.73 1.72 -7.10
CA MET A 10 12.61 2.66 -7.33
C MET A 10 11.29 1.93 -7.55
N GLN A 11 11.26 0.82 -8.30
CA GLN A 11 10.05 0.02 -8.48
C GLN A 11 9.56 -0.58 -7.16
N LEU A 12 10.46 -1.10 -6.33
CA LEU A 12 10.12 -1.65 -5.02
C LEU A 12 9.53 -0.57 -4.11
N LEU A 13 10.20 0.58 -4.01
CA LEU A 13 9.76 1.68 -3.15
C LEU A 13 8.40 2.25 -3.59
N ARG A 14 8.09 2.29 -4.88
CA ARG A 14 6.79 2.73 -5.42
C ARG A 14 5.61 1.86 -5.00
N ARG A 15 5.85 0.60 -4.62
CA ARG A 15 4.78 -0.32 -4.17
C ARG A 15 4.39 -0.11 -2.71
N LEU A 16 5.19 0.63 -1.94
CA LEU A 16 4.95 0.82 -0.52
C LEU A 16 3.87 1.89 -0.28
N PRO A 17 2.88 1.64 0.60
CA PRO A 17 1.80 2.60 0.87
C PRO A 17 2.29 3.90 1.54
N ALA A 18 3.50 3.88 2.12
CA ALA A 18 4.13 5.05 2.70
C ALA A 18 4.73 6.01 1.66
N VAL A 19 4.81 5.60 0.38
CA VAL A 19 5.53 6.31 -0.68
C VAL A 19 4.55 6.81 -1.72
N ARG A 20 4.51 8.13 -1.92
CA ARG A 20 3.72 8.80 -2.96
C ARG A 20 4.43 8.74 -4.32
N ALA A 21 5.73 9.01 -4.33
CA ALA A 21 6.53 9.04 -5.55
C ALA A 21 8.02 8.87 -5.22
N VAL A 22 8.80 8.39 -6.20
CA VAL A 22 10.25 8.20 -6.06
C VAL A 22 10.96 8.66 -7.33
N THR A 23 12.06 9.38 -7.14
CA THR A 23 13.07 9.69 -8.17
C THR A 23 14.39 9.03 -7.78
N ARG A 24 15.38 9.06 -8.70
CA ARG A 24 16.73 8.56 -8.44
C ARG A 24 17.36 9.08 -7.15
N THR A 25 16.99 10.26 -6.67
CA THR A 25 17.61 10.87 -5.48
C THR A 25 16.65 11.19 -4.35
N ARG A 26 15.34 11.13 -4.54
CA ARG A 26 14.33 11.57 -3.56
C ARG A 26 13.18 10.59 -3.43
N ILE A 27 12.70 10.46 -2.19
CA ILE A 27 11.47 9.76 -1.86
C ILE A 27 10.47 10.81 -1.39
N TYR A 28 9.29 10.83 -2.01
CA TYR A 28 8.16 11.63 -1.57
C TYR A 28 7.24 10.71 -0.79
N TYR A 29 7.10 10.99 0.50
CA TYR A 29 6.23 10.22 1.39
C TYR A 29 4.79 10.70 1.28
N THR A 30 3.86 9.80 1.62
CA THR A 30 2.45 10.14 1.76
C THR A 30 2.20 10.96 3.03
N ARG A 31 1.10 11.72 3.06
CA ARG A 31 0.74 12.52 4.25
C ARG A 31 0.35 11.60 5.40
N GLU A 32 -0.36 10.53 5.08
CA GLU A 32 -0.81 9.49 6.01
C GLU A 32 0.37 8.87 6.75
N PHE A 33 1.47 8.59 6.05
CA PHE A 33 2.68 8.05 6.69
C PHE A 33 3.37 9.07 7.60
N ARG A 34 3.43 10.35 7.20
CA ARG A 34 3.94 11.42 8.07
C ARG A 34 3.13 11.51 9.37
N ASP A 35 1.81 11.52 9.28
CA ASP A 35 0.93 11.68 10.43
C ASP A 35 1.01 10.47 11.36
N GLU A 36 1.05 9.26 10.78
CA GLU A 36 1.28 8.00 11.50
C GLU A 36 2.64 8.00 12.20
N PHE A 37 3.69 8.48 11.52
CA PHE A 37 5.03 8.63 12.08
C PHE A 37 5.03 9.56 13.29
N LEU A 38 4.45 10.75 13.18
CA LEU A 38 4.43 11.74 14.26
C LEU A 38 3.72 11.19 15.50
N ARG A 39 2.58 10.52 15.33
CA ARG A 39 1.85 9.89 16.43
C ARG A 39 2.64 8.78 17.12
N ARG A 40 3.31 7.88 16.38
CA ARG A 40 4.15 6.82 16.99
C ARG A 40 5.41 7.38 17.63
N SER A 41 6.00 8.42 17.03
CA SER A 41 7.16 9.12 17.58
C SER A 41 6.80 9.77 18.93
N ALA A 42 5.62 10.37 19.06
CA ALA A 42 5.11 10.90 20.32
C ALA A 42 4.86 9.80 21.37
N ALA A 43 4.52 8.58 20.94
CA ALA A 43 4.41 7.40 21.80
C ALA A 43 5.77 6.77 22.17
N GLY A 44 6.90 7.37 21.77
CA GLY A 44 8.25 6.93 22.13
C GLY A 44 8.90 5.91 21.18
N HIS A 45 8.25 5.57 20.05
CA HIS A 45 8.88 4.69 19.07
C HIS A 45 10.03 5.39 18.33
N SER A 46 11.13 4.67 18.10
CA SER A 46 12.28 5.22 17.38
C SER A 46 11.97 5.40 15.88
N PRO A 47 12.50 6.44 15.22
CA PRO A 47 12.24 6.67 13.80
C PRO A 47 12.54 5.46 12.91
N THR A 48 13.67 4.79 13.15
CA THR A 48 14.06 3.57 12.44
C THR A 48 13.03 2.46 12.58
N SER A 49 12.50 2.23 13.78
CA SER A 49 11.49 1.19 14.02
C SER A 49 10.20 1.48 13.26
N ILE A 50 9.78 2.75 13.21
CA ILE A 50 8.58 3.17 12.49
C ILE A 50 8.79 2.95 10.99
N PHE A 51 9.87 3.46 10.41
CA PHE A 51 10.15 3.30 8.98
C PHE A 51 10.22 1.82 8.55
N ARG A 52 10.87 0.97 9.35
CA ARG A 52 10.92 -0.48 9.08
C ARG A 52 9.53 -1.11 9.08
N ALA A 53 8.62 -0.70 9.97
CA ALA A 53 7.25 -1.20 9.99
C ALA A 53 6.44 -0.88 8.72
N PHE A 54 6.87 0.11 7.93
CA PHE A 54 6.27 0.49 6.64
C PHE A 54 7.07 -0.03 5.43
N GLY A 55 8.00 -0.97 5.65
CA GLY A 55 8.83 -1.55 4.59
C GLY A 55 9.98 -0.65 4.12
N LEU A 56 10.27 0.44 4.85
CA LEU A 56 11.35 1.38 4.54
C LEU A 56 12.59 1.06 5.39
N ASP A 57 13.31 -0.01 5.02
CA ASP A 57 14.47 -0.44 5.81
C ASP A 57 15.65 0.56 5.69
N PRO A 58 16.33 0.92 6.80
CA PRO A 58 17.49 1.82 6.79
C PRO A 58 18.64 1.38 5.87
N GLN A 59 18.77 0.09 5.55
CA GLN A 59 19.78 -0.40 4.62
C GLN A 59 19.45 -0.04 3.17
N VAL A 60 18.16 0.08 2.84
CA VAL A 60 17.69 0.44 1.49
C VAL A 60 17.62 1.95 1.33
N ILE A 61 16.96 2.65 2.25
CA ILE A 61 16.73 4.10 2.12
C ILE A 61 17.83 4.94 2.78
N GLY A 62 18.67 4.34 3.63
CA GLY A 62 19.73 5.03 4.36
C GLY A 62 19.26 5.67 5.67
N ALA A 63 19.93 5.33 6.77
CA ALA A 63 19.63 5.84 8.11
C ALA A 63 19.62 7.39 8.18
N LYS A 64 20.57 8.06 7.54
CA LYS A 64 20.62 9.54 7.49
C LYS A 64 19.43 10.17 6.75
N ARG A 65 18.77 9.45 5.83
CA ARG A 65 17.53 9.94 5.21
C ARG A 65 16.37 9.90 6.19
N ILE A 66 16.29 8.84 7.00
CA ILE A 66 15.29 8.68 8.06
C ILE A 66 15.43 9.80 9.09
N GLU A 67 16.64 10.01 9.63
CA GLU A 67 16.91 11.06 10.61
C GLU A 67 16.49 12.45 10.11
N ARG A 68 16.96 12.85 8.92
CA ARG A 68 16.61 14.16 8.35
C ARG A 68 15.12 14.33 8.09
N CYS A 69 14.45 13.25 7.67
CA CYS A 69 13.02 13.27 7.46
C CYS A 69 12.27 13.44 8.79
N ALA A 70 12.66 12.68 9.82
CA ALA A 70 12.11 12.75 11.16
C ALA A 70 12.27 14.15 11.76
N ASP A 71 13.46 14.74 11.68
CA ASP A 71 13.74 16.09 12.17
C ASP A 71 12.91 17.14 11.46
N ARG A 72 12.83 17.05 10.13
CA ARG A 72 12.00 17.96 9.33
C ARG A 72 10.53 17.87 9.75
N TRP A 73 9.96 16.67 9.84
CA TRP A 73 8.55 16.50 10.19
C TRP A 73 8.23 16.93 11.61
N ARG A 74 9.11 16.67 12.58
CA ARG A 74 8.94 17.17 13.95
C ARG A 74 8.90 18.69 13.99
N ARG A 75 9.84 19.36 13.30
CA ARG A 75 9.88 20.83 13.19
C ARG A 75 8.67 21.41 12.48
N GLU A 76 8.20 20.77 11.42
CA GLU A 76 6.97 21.20 10.73
C GLU A 76 5.75 21.05 11.64
N ALA A 77 5.62 19.94 12.37
CA ALA A 77 4.53 19.73 13.32
C ALA A 77 4.57 20.75 14.47
N GLU A 78 5.75 21.03 15.03
CA GLU A 78 5.95 22.07 16.04
C GLU A 78 5.49 23.44 15.51
N ARG A 79 5.85 23.79 14.26
CA ARG A 79 5.40 25.04 13.62
C ARG A 79 3.90 25.05 13.34
N GLU A 80 3.30 23.92 12.94
CA GLU A 80 1.86 23.79 12.74
C GLU A 80 1.10 24.00 14.06
N THR A 81 1.63 23.50 15.18
CA THR A 81 1.06 23.74 16.51
C THR A 81 1.30 25.16 17.03
N ALA A 82 2.46 25.76 16.76
CA ALA A 82 2.80 27.12 17.21
C ALA A 82 2.17 28.23 16.35
N GLY A 83 2.01 27.99 15.05
CA GLY A 83 1.45 28.92 14.07
C GLY A 83 -0.06 29.14 14.17
N GLN A 84 -0.75 28.41 15.05
CA GLN A 84 -2.13 28.72 15.45
C GLN A 84 -2.23 30.03 16.26
N ASN A 85 -1.10 30.66 16.63
CA ASN A 85 -1.02 31.95 17.33
C ASN A 85 -0.34 33.11 16.54
N GLY A 86 -0.04 32.98 15.24
CA GLY A 86 0.57 34.10 14.49
C GLY A 86 0.59 33.90 12.97
N GLY A 87 -0.07 34.81 12.25
CA GLY A 87 -0.41 34.67 10.83
C GLY A 87 0.70 34.88 9.79
N HIS A 88 0.46 34.22 8.64
CA HIS A 88 0.93 34.46 7.25
C HIS A 88 2.45 34.27 6.96
N THR A 89 2.90 33.50 5.95
CA THR A 89 2.43 33.34 4.56
C THR A 89 2.70 31.93 3.96
N HIS A 90 1.85 31.50 3.01
CA HIS A 90 1.95 30.25 2.22
C HIS A 90 2.57 30.51 0.81
N PRO A 91 2.87 29.46 0.00
CA PRO A 91 1.85 29.03 -0.97
C PRO A 91 1.81 27.51 -1.17
N THR A 92 0.81 26.85 -0.58
CA THR A 92 0.07 25.79 -1.30
C THR A 92 -1.34 25.77 -0.75
N SER A 93 -2.15 26.73 -1.19
CA SER A 93 -3.58 26.75 -0.94
C SER A 93 -4.27 25.86 -1.98
N LEU A 94 -4.78 24.71 -1.56
CA LEU A 94 -6.03 24.13 -2.05
C LEU A 94 -6.68 23.29 -0.93
N MET A 95 -7.26 23.96 0.07
CA MET A 95 -8.67 23.82 0.48
C MET A 95 -8.92 24.50 1.83
N LYS A 96 -10.04 25.19 1.88
CA LYS A 96 -10.46 26.17 2.87
C LYS A 96 -10.84 25.46 4.17
N ALA A 97 -10.35 25.99 5.29
CA ALA A 97 -10.87 25.72 6.62
C ALA A 97 -12.24 26.40 6.74
N ALA A 98 -13.29 25.67 6.38
CA ALA A 98 -14.65 25.91 6.82
C ALA A 98 -15.28 24.51 6.88
N ASP A 99 -15.94 24.20 7.99
CA ASP A 99 -16.56 22.91 8.34
C ASP A 99 -15.62 21.91 9.04
N VAL A 100 -15.65 21.83 10.38
CA VAL A 100 -16.45 20.86 11.16
C VAL A 100 -15.69 19.55 11.42
N GLN A 101 -15.31 19.35 12.70
CA GLN A 101 -15.52 18.09 13.44
C GLN A 101 -15.11 16.74 12.79
N TYR A 102 -14.07 16.59 11.96
CA TYR A 102 -13.71 15.22 11.53
C TYR A 102 -12.21 14.96 11.30
N PRO A 103 -11.41 14.75 12.38
CA PRO A 103 -10.11 14.10 12.26
C PRO A 103 -10.23 12.55 12.32
N LEU A 104 -11.23 12.03 13.06
CA LEU A 104 -11.40 10.59 13.26
C LEU A 104 -12.37 9.97 12.25
N ALA A 105 -13.57 10.53 12.05
CA ALA A 105 -14.53 9.84 11.18
C ALA A 105 -14.33 10.04 9.68
N GLY A 106 -13.61 11.07 9.23
CA GLY A 106 -13.15 11.13 7.83
C GLY A 106 -12.15 10.01 7.52
N ALA A 107 -11.22 9.75 8.44
CA ALA A 107 -10.32 8.61 8.34
C ALA A 107 -11.09 7.28 8.45
N LEU A 108 -12.04 7.14 9.38
CA LEU A 108 -12.87 5.93 9.49
C LEU A 108 -13.75 5.70 8.25
N LEU A 109 -14.27 6.75 7.60
CA LEU A 109 -15.01 6.64 6.34
C LEU A 109 -14.09 6.16 5.22
N ASN A 110 -12.87 6.69 5.11
CA ASN A 110 -11.90 6.22 4.13
C ASN A 110 -11.49 4.76 4.38
N TYR A 111 -11.22 4.39 5.64
CA TYR A 111 -10.96 3.00 6.02
C TYR A 111 -12.15 2.10 5.72
N ARG A 112 -13.38 2.56 5.98
CA ARG A 112 -14.61 1.83 5.68
C ARG A 112 -14.81 1.62 4.18
N GLU A 113 -14.62 2.65 3.37
CA GLU A 113 -14.70 2.54 1.90
C GLU A 113 -13.64 1.58 1.36
N ARG A 114 -12.42 1.64 1.90
CA ARG A 114 -11.35 0.72 1.54
C ARG A 114 -11.65 -0.71 1.95
N ILE A 115 -12.19 -0.94 3.15
CA ILE A 115 -12.60 -2.27 3.63
C ILE A 115 -13.66 -2.84 2.69
N VAL A 116 -14.71 -2.07 2.39
CA VAL A 116 -15.79 -2.52 1.49
C VAL A 116 -15.28 -2.85 0.09
N ARG A 117 -14.35 -2.04 -0.45
CA ARG A 117 -13.75 -2.32 -1.75
C ARG A 117 -12.93 -3.62 -1.72
N LEU A 118 -12.09 -3.78 -0.71
CA LEU A 118 -11.24 -4.97 -0.56
C LEU A 118 -12.08 -6.23 -0.34
N GLU A 119 -13.15 -6.14 0.44
CA GLU A 119 -14.08 -7.25 0.66
C GLU A 119 -14.75 -7.70 -0.65
N ARG A 120 -15.20 -6.75 -1.50
CA ARG A 120 -15.76 -7.06 -2.82
C ARG A 120 -14.74 -7.76 -3.73
N GLU A 121 -13.52 -7.26 -3.77
CA GLU A 121 -12.44 -7.82 -4.59
C GLU A 121 -12.10 -9.25 -4.14
N VAL A 122 -12.06 -9.49 -2.82
CA VAL A 122 -11.88 -10.83 -2.25
C VAL A 122 -13.01 -11.76 -2.67
N ASP A 123 -14.26 -11.30 -2.64
CA ASP A 123 -15.41 -12.10 -3.03
C ASP A 123 -15.45 -12.40 -4.53
N GLU A 124 -15.06 -11.46 -5.37
CA GLU A 124 -14.91 -11.66 -6.81
C GLU A 124 -13.81 -12.69 -7.11
N LEU A 125 -12.63 -12.56 -6.52
CA LEU A 125 -11.54 -13.52 -6.69
C LEU A 125 -11.95 -14.92 -6.21
N ARG A 126 -12.64 -15.02 -5.07
CA ARG A 126 -13.18 -16.29 -4.58
C ARG A 126 -14.21 -16.89 -5.53
N ARG A 127 -15.06 -16.08 -6.18
CA ARG A 127 -15.99 -16.57 -7.22
C ARG A 127 -15.22 -17.09 -8.43
N MET A 128 -14.27 -16.32 -8.96
CA MET A 128 -13.46 -16.72 -10.11
C MET A 128 -12.71 -18.03 -9.87
N VAL A 129 -12.11 -18.20 -8.69
CA VAL A 129 -11.43 -19.45 -8.32
C VAL A 129 -12.41 -20.64 -8.33
N ARG A 130 -13.60 -20.49 -7.77
CA ARG A 130 -14.61 -21.57 -7.78
C ARG A 130 -15.08 -21.91 -9.19
N ASP A 131 -15.26 -20.91 -10.04
CA ASP A 131 -15.72 -21.14 -11.41
C ASP A 131 -14.64 -21.82 -12.25
N LEU A 132 -13.37 -21.45 -12.09
CA LEU A 132 -12.23 -22.15 -12.70
C LEU A 132 -12.14 -23.61 -12.22
N GLN A 133 -12.32 -23.87 -10.93
CA GLN A 133 -12.34 -25.23 -10.40
C GLN A 133 -13.45 -26.08 -11.03
N ARG A 134 -14.66 -25.52 -11.16
CA ARG A 134 -15.78 -26.20 -11.83
C ARG A 134 -15.50 -26.48 -13.30
N GLN A 135 -14.89 -25.53 -14.02
CA GLN A 135 -14.51 -25.74 -15.43
C GLN A 135 -13.50 -26.87 -15.56
N GLN A 136 -12.53 -26.95 -14.65
CA GLN A 136 -11.57 -28.05 -14.62
C GLN A 136 -12.25 -29.40 -14.35
N GLU A 137 -13.15 -29.47 -13.37
CA GLU A 137 -13.91 -30.69 -13.07
C GLU A 137 -14.78 -31.15 -14.26
N GLN A 138 -15.47 -30.22 -14.92
CA GLN A 138 -16.28 -30.51 -16.10
C GLN A 138 -15.43 -30.98 -17.29
N SER A 139 -14.25 -30.37 -17.50
CA SER A 139 -13.31 -30.80 -18.54
C SER A 139 -12.72 -32.19 -18.27
N ALA A 140 -12.49 -32.53 -17.00
CA ALA A 140 -12.03 -33.86 -16.61
C ALA A 140 -13.13 -34.91 -16.79
N GLN A 141 -14.37 -34.59 -16.43
CA GLN A 141 -15.52 -35.49 -16.60
C GLN A 141 -15.88 -35.72 -18.06
N SER A 142 -15.82 -34.69 -18.91
CA SER A 142 -16.09 -34.83 -20.35
C SER A 142 -15.01 -35.65 -21.06
N ALA A 143 -13.73 -35.51 -20.66
CA ALA A 143 -12.65 -36.35 -21.14
C ALA A 143 -12.87 -37.83 -20.75
N GLN A 144 -13.22 -38.11 -19.49
CA GLN A 144 -13.51 -39.48 -19.02
C GLN A 144 -14.75 -40.09 -19.70
N ALA A 145 -15.79 -39.30 -19.95
CA ALA A 145 -17.00 -39.78 -20.64
C ALA A 145 -16.74 -40.09 -22.13
N GLN A 146 -15.88 -39.31 -22.79
CA GLN A 146 -15.45 -39.60 -24.16
C GLN A 146 -14.59 -40.86 -24.24
N GLU A 147 -13.75 -41.11 -23.23
CA GLU A 147 -12.88 -42.30 -23.16
C GLU A 147 -13.69 -43.57 -22.86
N ALA A 148 -14.69 -43.51 -21.97
CA ALA A 148 -15.58 -44.64 -21.67
C ALA A 148 -16.56 -45.00 -22.81
N SER A 149 -16.81 -44.06 -23.73
CA SER A 149 -17.71 -44.27 -24.88
C SER A 149 -16.98 -44.75 -26.14
N GLN A 150 -15.65 -44.87 -26.11
CA GLN A 150 -14.91 -45.54 -27.19
C GLN A 150 -15.12 -47.06 -27.05
N PRO A 151 -15.67 -47.73 -28.09
CA PRO A 151 -15.84 -49.18 -28.04
C PRO A 151 -14.46 -49.84 -27.92
N PRO A 152 -14.34 -50.96 -27.18
CA PRO A 152 -13.07 -51.67 -27.07
C PRO A 152 -12.59 -52.00 -28.48
N GLN A 153 -11.39 -51.52 -28.83
CA GLN A 153 -10.78 -51.84 -30.11
C GLN A 153 -10.72 -53.36 -30.24
N GLU A 154 -11.51 -53.92 -31.17
CA GLU A 154 -11.49 -55.33 -31.49
C GLU A 154 -10.06 -55.72 -31.85
N ALA A 155 -9.49 -56.61 -31.03
CA ALA A 155 -8.21 -57.22 -31.30
C ALA A 155 -8.25 -57.89 -32.69
N PRO A 156 -7.24 -57.70 -33.55
CA PRO A 156 -7.23 -58.29 -34.88
C PRO A 156 -7.22 -59.82 -34.74
N GLN A 157 -8.33 -60.45 -35.12
CA GLN A 157 -8.41 -61.91 -35.25
C GLN A 157 -7.69 -62.34 -36.54
N GLN A 158 -6.92 -63.41 -36.38
CA GLN A 158 -5.96 -63.98 -37.32
C GLN A 158 -6.59 -64.52 -38.60
#